data_AF-A0A519W3X0-F1
#
_entry.id   AF-A0A519W3X0-F1
#
_cell.length_a   1.000
_cell.length_b   1.000
_cell.length_c   1.000
_cell.angle_alpha   90.00
_cell.angle_beta   90.00
_cell.angle_gamma   90.00
#
_symmetry.space_group_name_H-M   'P 1'
#
loop_
_entity.id
_entity.type
_entity.pdbx_description
1 polymer ?
#
loop_
_entity_poly.entity_id
_entity_poly.type
_entity_poly.pdbx_seq_one_letter_code
_entity_poly.pdbx_strand_id
1 'polypeptide(L)'
;MSQTTTVQDAIRLLYILVRGSDQISNHPDGYVGFFDGKAKLHALDFWVRYPDFLAYELLNKYDDTGEEKYLLKAESIIEDQEPDLRSIPMIRYRFGAFENLHESLSLLVSKGLVYQDGDKSDQTIKAYYYYITPLSVQLVDDVTAEFPLLAWYDERAKLVKEIAGPLGGSALKERQYKHMSYATTQLGTQIPS
;
A
#
# COMPACT_ATOMS: atom_id res chain seq x y z
N MET A 1 21.96 3.44 -9.81
CA MET A 1 20.76 2.83 -9.20
C MET A 1 20.75 3.27 -7.74
N SER A 2 19.82 4.14 -7.36
CA SER A 2 19.68 4.52 -5.95
C SER A 2 19.15 3.29 -5.21
N GLN A 3 19.98 2.70 -4.35
CA GLN A 3 19.49 1.72 -3.38
C GLN A 3 18.70 2.52 -2.35
N THR A 4 17.39 2.47 -2.43
CA THR A 4 16.53 2.84 -1.31
C THR A 4 16.91 2.03 -0.09
N THR A 5 16.77 2.69 1.06
CA THR A 5 17.05 2.05 2.34
C THR A 5 15.80 1.33 2.82
N THR A 6 15.97 0.22 3.54
CA THR A 6 14.90 -0.47 4.29
C THR A 6 14.03 0.51 5.12
N VAL A 7 14.61 1.64 5.55
CA VAL A 7 13.91 2.70 6.29
C VAL A 7 12.90 3.44 5.42
N GLN A 8 13.24 3.77 4.16
CA GLN A 8 12.32 4.44 3.26
C GLN A 8 11.10 3.56 2.96
N ASP A 9 11.32 2.28 2.70
CA ASP A 9 10.23 1.31 2.52
C ASP A 9 9.40 1.16 3.79
N ALA A 10 10.04 1.18 4.97
CA ALA A 10 9.32 1.13 6.24
C ALA A 10 8.41 2.36 6.44
N ILE A 11 8.88 3.56 6.09
CA ILE A 11 8.06 4.78 6.13
C ILE A 11 6.85 4.62 5.21
N ARG A 12 7.06 4.24 3.94
CA ARG A 12 5.95 4.03 2.99
C ARG A 12 4.94 2.99 3.48
N LEU A 13 5.43 1.85 3.99
CA LEU A 13 4.56 0.80 4.56
C LEU A 13 3.82 1.29 5.80
N LEU A 14 4.44 2.14 6.64
CA LEU A 14 3.79 2.73 7.80
C LEU A 14 2.58 3.57 7.38
N TYR A 15 2.71 4.44 6.37
CA TYR A 15 1.57 5.22 5.84
C TYR A 15 0.46 4.31 5.30
N ILE A 16 0.82 3.28 4.51
CA ILE A 16 -0.16 2.32 3.96
C ILE A 16 -0.89 1.57 5.08
N LEU A 17 -0.18 1.14 6.12
CA LEU A 17 -0.78 0.43 7.23
C LEU A 17 -1.67 1.35 8.07
N VAL A 18 -1.20 2.55 8.42
CA VAL A 18 -1.94 3.52 9.23
C VAL A 18 -3.20 3.98 8.50
N ARG A 19 -3.09 4.43 7.24
CA ARG A 19 -4.23 4.98 6.48
C ARG A 19 -5.05 3.93 5.73
N GLY A 20 -4.48 2.77 5.46
CA GLY A 20 -5.16 1.65 4.81
C GLY A 20 -5.86 0.68 5.78
N SER A 21 -5.64 0.83 7.08
CA SER A 21 -6.33 0.03 8.10
C SER A 21 -7.79 0.48 8.29
N ASP A 22 -8.63 -0.46 8.69
CA ASP A 22 -9.95 -0.17 9.23
C ASP A 22 -9.82 0.23 10.71
N GLN A 23 -10.52 1.28 11.12
CA GLN A 23 -10.45 1.78 12.50
C GLN A 23 -11.09 0.78 13.46
N ILE A 24 -10.44 0.54 14.60
CA ILE A 24 -10.99 -0.26 15.69
C ILE A 24 -11.20 0.66 16.90
N SER A 25 -12.33 0.49 17.58
CA SER A 25 -12.56 1.09 18.89
C SER A 25 -12.47 0.03 19.98
N ASN A 26 -11.88 0.40 21.12
CA ASN A 26 -11.87 -0.40 22.36
C ASN A 26 -11.20 -1.79 22.22
N HIS A 27 -10.15 -1.93 21.41
CA HIS A 27 -9.35 -3.16 21.42
C HIS A 27 -8.68 -3.34 22.80
N PRO A 28 -8.68 -4.54 23.42
CA PRO A 28 -8.13 -4.76 24.76
C PRO A 28 -6.68 -4.32 24.93
N ASP A 29 -5.87 -4.53 23.90
CA ASP A 29 -4.45 -4.14 23.87
C ASP A 29 -4.20 -2.69 23.43
N GLY A 30 -5.26 -1.89 23.24
CA GLY A 30 -5.17 -0.47 22.89
C GLY A 30 -4.87 -0.17 21.42
N TYR A 31 -4.97 -1.16 20.53
CA TYR A 31 -4.86 -0.94 19.08
C TYR A 31 -6.01 -0.10 18.52
N VAL A 32 -5.69 0.72 17.52
CA VAL A 32 -6.61 1.71 16.91
C VAL A 32 -6.99 1.38 15.47
N GLY A 33 -6.31 0.41 14.86
CA GLY A 33 -6.61 -0.01 13.49
C GLY A 33 -6.26 -1.47 13.23
N PHE A 34 -6.95 -2.05 12.25
CA PHE A 34 -6.76 -3.40 11.76
C PHE A 34 -6.52 -3.40 10.26
N PHE A 35 -5.48 -4.10 9.83
CA PHE A 35 -5.20 -4.34 8.43
C PHE A 35 -5.19 -5.84 8.14
N ASP A 36 -6.14 -6.26 7.30
CA ASP A 36 -6.31 -7.66 6.94
C ASP A 36 -5.43 -8.06 5.74
N GLY A 37 -4.43 -8.89 6.00
CA GLY A 37 -3.77 -9.69 5.00
C GLY A 37 -2.54 -9.05 4.35
N LYS A 38 -1.42 -9.78 4.39
CA LYS A 38 -0.19 -9.42 3.67
C LYS A 38 -0.40 -9.25 2.15
N ALA A 39 -1.30 -10.02 1.55
CA ALA A 39 -1.60 -9.90 0.12
C ALA A 39 -2.24 -8.55 -0.23
N LYS A 40 -3.10 -8.01 0.64
CA LYS A 40 -3.69 -6.68 0.49
C LYS A 40 -2.62 -5.60 0.63
N LEU A 41 -1.72 -5.75 1.61
CA LEU A 41 -0.60 -4.83 1.81
C LEU A 41 0.28 -4.71 0.55
N HIS A 42 0.65 -5.84 -0.05
CA HIS A 42 1.38 -5.85 -1.33
C HIS A 42 0.62 -5.14 -2.46
N ALA A 43 -0.69 -5.32 -2.54
CA ALA A 43 -1.48 -4.71 -3.60
C ALA A 43 -1.57 -3.18 -3.45
N LEU A 44 -1.79 -2.69 -2.23
CA LEU A 44 -1.82 -1.25 -1.95
C LEU A 44 -0.43 -0.62 -2.17
N ASP A 45 0.62 -1.30 -1.72
CA ASP A 45 2.00 -0.88 -1.96
C ASP A 45 2.30 -0.71 -3.45
N PHE A 46 1.91 -1.71 -4.26
CA PHE A 46 2.06 -1.63 -5.70
C PHE A 46 1.39 -0.38 -6.29
N TRP A 47 0.14 -0.08 -5.93
CA TRP A 47 -0.54 1.11 -6.46
C TRP A 47 0.05 2.44 -5.96
N VAL A 48 0.65 2.48 -4.78
CA VAL A 48 1.39 3.67 -4.32
C VAL A 48 2.64 3.88 -5.17
N ARG A 49 3.38 2.82 -5.48
CA ARG A 49 4.61 2.87 -6.29
C ARG A 49 4.36 3.13 -7.77
N TYR A 50 3.22 2.68 -8.29
CA TYR A 50 2.88 2.72 -9.70
C TYR A 50 1.61 3.56 -9.93
N PRO A 51 1.76 4.91 -10.05
CA PRO A 51 0.66 5.85 -10.17
C PRO A 51 -0.28 5.51 -11.31
N ASP A 52 0.26 5.14 -12.46
CA ASP A 52 -0.50 4.91 -13.68
C ASP A 52 -1.51 3.78 -13.52
N PHE A 53 -1.15 2.75 -12.75
CA PHE A 53 -2.06 1.67 -12.41
C PHE A 53 -3.17 2.15 -11.47
N LEU A 54 -2.87 3.05 -10.54
CA LEU A 54 -3.87 3.68 -9.70
C LEU A 54 -4.79 4.61 -10.52
N ALA A 55 -4.23 5.40 -11.44
CA ALA A 55 -4.98 6.27 -12.35
C ALA A 55 -5.98 5.48 -13.20
N TYR A 56 -5.56 4.34 -13.74
CA TYR A 56 -6.48 3.46 -14.45
C TYR A 56 -7.58 2.86 -13.57
N GLU A 57 -7.27 2.45 -12.33
CA GLU A 57 -8.31 1.98 -11.41
C GLU A 57 -9.30 3.09 -11.04
N LEU A 58 -8.83 4.34 -11.00
CA LEU A 58 -9.69 5.52 -10.85
C LEU A 58 -10.59 5.73 -12.07
N LEU A 59 -10.08 5.55 -13.29
CA LEU A 59 -10.89 5.62 -14.51
C LEU A 59 -11.95 4.51 -14.54
N ASN A 60 -11.61 3.27 -14.18
CA ASN A 60 -12.61 2.20 -14.05
C ASN A 60 -13.68 2.55 -13.01
N LYS A 61 -13.27 3.19 -11.89
CA LYS A 61 -14.22 3.63 -10.86
C LYS A 61 -15.13 4.75 -11.35
N TYR A 62 -14.61 5.67 -12.17
CA TYR A 62 -15.41 6.68 -12.86
C TYR A 62 -16.41 6.03 -13.81
N ASP A 63 -15.98 5.08 -14.64
CA ASP A 63 -16.88 4.38 -15.58
C ASP A 63 -18.01 3.63 -14.83
N ASP A 64 -17.70 3.05 -13.67
CA ASP A 64 -18.67 2.34 -12.83
C ASP A 64 -19.67 3.26 -12.11
N THR A 65 -19.26 4.48 -11.72
CA THR A 65 -20.02 5.35 -10.80
C THR A 65 -20.52 6.66 -11.40
N GLY A 66 -19.88 7.14 -12.46
CA GLY A 66 -20.05 8.47 -13.04
C GLY A 66 -19.52 9.62 -12.17
N GLU A 67 -18.81 9.35 -11.07
CA GLU A 67 -18.33 10.40 -10.16
C GLU A 67 -17.06 11.09 -10.71
N GLU A 68 -17.22 12.33 -11.19
CA GLU A 68 -16.16 13.13 -11.82
C GLU A 68 -14.90 13.31 -10.96
N LYS A 69 -15.02 13.23 -9.63
CA LYS A 69 -13.89 13.28 -8.70
C LYS A 69 -12.81 12.22 -9.02
N TYR A 70 -13.21 11.06 -9.57
CA TYR A 70 -12.27 9.99 -9.91
C TYR A 70 -11.52 10.29 -11.21
N LEU A 71 -12.20 10.89 -12.19
CA LEU A 71 -11.58 11.37 -13.42
C LEU A 71 -10.53 12.44 -13.14
N LEU A 72 -10.89 13.47 -12.35
CA LEU A 72 -9.98 14.56 -11.99
C LEU A 72 -8.75 14.08 -11.20
N LYS A 73 -8.94 13.09 -10.30
CA LYS A 73 -7.81 12.47 -9.59
C LYS A 73 -6.90 11.67 -10.52
N ALA A 74 -7.46 10.96 -11.50
CA ALA A 74 -6.67 10.22 -12.47
C ALA A 74 -5.85 11.17 -13.37
N GLU A 75 -6.45 12.27 -13.82
CA GLU A 75 -5.80 13.32 -14.59
C GLU A 75 -4.63 13.95 -13.80
N SER A 76 -4.88 14.38 -12.56
CA SER A 76 -3.81 14.91 -11.69
C SER A 76 -2.67 13.91 -11.49
N ILE A 77 -2.93 12.62 -11.31
CA ILE A 77 -1.86 11.61 -11.18
C ILE A 77 -0.98 11.52 -12.43
N ILE A 78 -1.57 11.70 -13.61
CA ILE A 78 -0.85 11.60 -14.90
C ILE A 78 -0.12 12.90 -15.23
N GLU A 79 -0.73 14.05 -14.92
CA GLU A 79 -0.18 15.37 -15.21
C GLU A 79 0.86 15.83 -14.19
N ASP A 80 0.65 15.51 -12.91
CA ASP A 80 1.59 15.86 -11.85
C ASP A 80 2.85 15.01 -12.00
N GLN A 81 4.02 15.65 -11.95
CA GLN A 81 5.29 14.95 -11.78
C GLN A 81 5.40 14.42 -10.36
N GLU A 82 4.69 13.32 -10.16
CA GLU A 82 4.72 12.44 -9.03
C GLU A 82 6.13 12.32 -8.41
N PRO A 83 6.30 12.55 -7.09
CA PRO A 83 7.63 12.77 -6.52
C PRO A 83 8.49 11.51 -6.57
N ASP A 84 9.81 11.72 -6.71
CA ASP A 84 10.85 10.67 -6.65
C ASP A 84 10.79 9.83 -5.36
N LEU A 85 10.09 10.29 -4.33
CA LEU A 85 9.78 9.52 -3.12
C LEU A 85 9.10 8.16 -3.42
N ARG A 86 8.48 8.01 -4.60
CA ARG A 86 7.99 6.71 -5.10
C ARG A 86 9.07 5.66 -5.33
N SER A 87 10.31 6.08 -5.60
CA SER A 87 11.19 5.39 -6.53
C SER A 87 11.78 4.07 -5.99
N ILE A 88 11.06 2.96 -6.19
CA ILE A 88 11.69 1.67 -6.47
C ILE A 88 10.77 0.84 -7.38
N PRO A 89 11.21 0.50 -8.59
CA PRO A 89 10.48 -0.44 -9.42
C PRO A 89 10.49 -1.83 -8.76
N MET A 90 9.31 -2.42 -8.59
CA MET A 90 9.14 -3.82 -8.22
C MET A 90 9.51 -4.73 -9.40
N ILE A 91 10.06 -5.91 -9.07
CA ILE A 91 10.37 -6.95 -10.06
C ILE A 91 9.15 -7.85 -10.23
N ARG A 92 8.83 -8.22 -11.48
CA ARG A 92 7.83 -9.26 -11.72
C ARG A 92 8.38 -10.64 -11.35
N TYR A 93 7.77 -11.31 -10.37
CA TYR A 93 8.13 -12.65 -9.92
C TYR A 93 6.91 -13.56 -9.76
N ARG A 94 6.87 -14.67 -10.51
CA ARG A 94 5.88 -15.79 -10.49
C ARG A 94 4.39 -15.38 -10.49
N PHE A 95 3.92 -14.75 -9.42
CA PHE A 95 2.53 -14.33 -9.17
C PHE A 95 2.32 -12.81 -9.10
N GLY A 96 3.26 -12.00 -9.61
CA GLY A 96 3.07 -10.55 -9.80
C GLY A 96 4.29 -9.70 -9.46
N ALA A 97 4.06 -8.41 -9.18
CA ALA A 97 5.04 -7.51 -8.58
C ALA A 97 5.45 -8.07 -7.22
N PHE A 98 6.75 -8.34 -7.04
CA PHE A 98 7.29 -8.88 -5.81
C PHE A 98 8.30 -7.94 -5.20
N GLU A 99 8.15 -7.76 -3.90
CA GLU A 99 9.15 -7.17 -3.03
C GLU A 99 9.16 -7.94 -1.71
N ASN A 100 10.34 -8.06 -1.10
CA ASN A 100 10.44 -8.60 0.24
C ASN A 100 10.15 -7.51 1.29
N LEU A 101 8.90 -7.44 1.76
CA LEU A 101 8.50 -6.48 2.80
C LEU A 101 8.99 -6.84 4.21
N HIS A 102 9.64 -8.01 4.40
CA HIS A 102 9.92 -8.54 5.74
C HIS A 102 10.87 -7.66 6.56
N GLU A 103 11.92 -7.12 5.95
CA GLU A 103 12.89 -6.28 6.67
C GLU A 103 12.26 -4.97 7.13
N SER A 104 11.55 -4.29 6.23
CA SER A 104 10.84 -3.04 6.51
C SER A 104 9.72 -3.23 7.53
N LEU A 105 8.96 -4.32 7.44
CA LEU A 105 7.96 -4.68 8.46
C LEU A 105 8.60 -5.01 9.80
N SER A 106 9.74 -5.72 9.81
CA SER A 106 10.46 -6.03 11.05
C SER A 106 10.94 -4.78 11.76
N LEU A 107 11.35 -3.75 11.00
CA LEU A 107 11.69 -2.45 11.56
C LEU A 107 10.48 -1.83 12.27
N LEU A 108 9.31 -1.78 11.62
CA LEU A 108 8.08 -1.23 12.22
C LEU A 108 7.65 -2.00 13.46
N VAL A 109 7.72 -3.33 13.43
CA VAL A 109 7.38 -4.20 14.57
C VAL A 109 8.37 -3.99 15.72
N SER A 110 9.67 -3.93 15.44
CA SER A 110 10.70 -3.72 16.47
C SER A 110 10.57 -2.39 17.21
N LYS A 111 9.99 -1.38 16.55
CA LYS A 111 9.73 -0.05 17.12
C LYS A 111 8.36 0.06 17.81
N GLY A 112 7.58 -1.02 17.85
CA GLY A 112 6.24 -1.02 18.42
C GLY A 112 5.24 -0.17 17.64
N LEU A 113 5.51 0.14 16.37
CA LEU A 113 4.61 0.94 15.52
C LEU A 113 3.46 0.09 14.99
N VAL A 114 3.74 -1.18 14.69
CA VAL A 114 2.78 -2.15 14.17
C VAL A 114 2.94 -3.43 14.96
N TYR A 115 1.83 -4.05 15.34
CA TYR A 115 1.83 -5.41 15.87
C TYR A 115 1.40 -6.38 14.77
N GLN A 116 2.17 -7.44 14.55
CA GLN A 116 1.87 -8.45 13.54
C GLN A 116 1.37 -9.72 14.22
N ASP A 117 0.21 -10.20 13.79
CA ASP A 117 -0.38 -11.46 14.22
C ASP A 117 -0.82 -12.29 13.00
N GLY A 118 -1.51 -13.40 13.21
CA GLY A 118 -2.08 -14.20 12.14
C GLY A 118 -2.87 -15.39 12.63
N ASP A 119 -3.75 -15.89 11.77
CA ASP A 119 -4.44 -17.16 12.00
C ASP A 119 -3.45 -18.32 11.86
N LYS A 120 -3.35 -19.13 12.93
CA LYS A 120 -2.46 -20.29 13.08
C LYS A 120 -3.24 -21.58 13.31
N SER A 121 -4.46 -21.69 12.79
CA SER A 121 -5.39 -22.79 13.08
C SER A 121 -4.80 -24.21 12.95
N ASP A 122 -3.71 -24.42 12.19
CA ASP A 122 -3.06 -25.73 11.97
C ASP A 122 -1.52 -25.68 12.05
N GLN A 123 -0.93 -24.92 12.98
CA GLN A 123 0.54 -24.68 13.08
C GLN A 123 1.19 -24.07 11.82
N THR A 124 0.37 -23.71 10.83
CA THR A 124 0.74 -23.05 9.59
C THR A 124 0.05 -21.70 9.57
N ILE A 125 0.79 -20.65 9.23
CA ILE A 125 0.23 -19.29 9.14
C ILE A 125 -0.65 -19.23 7.89
N LYS A 126 -1.97 -19.13 8.08
CA LYS A 126 -2.96 -19.04 6.99
C LYS A 126 -3.26 -17.60 6.60
N ALA A 127 -3.19 -16.69 7.56
CA ALA A 127 -3.42 -15.27 7.35
C ALA A 127 -2.44 -14.45 8.18
N TYR A 128 -2.16 -13.23 7.72
CA TYR A 128 -1.38 -12.25 8.47
C TYR A 128 -2.28 -11.06 8.78
N TYR A 129 -2.24 -10.61 10.02
CA TYR A 129 -2.96 -9.44 10.50
C TYR A 129 -1.97 -8.41 11.00
N TYR A 130 -2.26 -7.14 10.75
CA TYR A 130 -1.47 -6.05 11.29
C TYR A 130 -2.36 -5.12 12.10
N TYR A 131 -2.00 -4.90 13.36
CA TYR A 131 -2.67 -3.97 14.24
C TYR A 131 -1.88 -2.67 14.32
N ILE A 132 -2.61 -1.56 14.22
CA ILE A 132 -2.07 -0.21 14.26
C ILE A 132 -2.11 0.29 15.70
N THR A 133 -0.99 0.84 16.16
CA THR A 133 -0.84 1.38 17.50
C THR A 133 -1.14 2.88 17.51
N PRO A 134 -1.51 3.47 18.66
CA PRO A 134 -1.61 4.92 18.77
C PRO A 134 -0.29 5.63 18.39
N LEU A 135 0.85 5.01 18.72
CA LEU A 135 2.17 5.53 18.42
C LEU A 135 2.43 5.67 16.92
N SER A 136 1.97 4.73 16.08
CA SER A 136 2.14 4.85 14.63
C SER A 136 1.30 5.95 14.02
N VAL A 137 0.07 6.17 14.53
CA VAL A 137 -0.77 7.29 14.08
C VAL A 137 -0.10 8.61 14.43
N GLN A 138 0.33 8.76 15.68
CA GLN A 138 1.03 9.97 16.13
C GLN A 138 2.30 10.22 15.31
N LEU A 139 3.13 9.19 15.10
CA LEU A 139 4.37 9.34 14.31
C LEU A 139 4.09 9.77 12.88
N VAL A 140 3.06 9.20 12.23
CA VAL A 140 2.66 9.62 10.87
C VAL A 140 2.26 11.08 10.86
N ASP A 141 1.46 11.53 11.83
CA ASP A 141 1.00 12.92 11.89
C ASP A 141 2.16 13.89 12.18
N ASP A 142 3.02 13.57 13.14
CA ASP A 142 4.17 14.40 13.53
C ASP A 142 5.19 14.52 12.38
N VAL A 143 5.56 13.41 11.74
CA VAL A 143 6.56 13.42 10.67
C VAL A 143 5.99 14.04 9.40
N THR A 144 4.69 13.94 9.13
CA THR A 144 4.05 14.68 8.01
C THR A 144 4.11 16.18 8.25
N ALA A 145 3.89 16.63 9.49
CA ALA A 145 3.99 18.04 9.85
C ALA A 145 5.42 18.58 9.74
N GLU A 146 6.41 17.79 10.15
CA GLU A 146 7.84 18.16 10.05
C GLU A 146 8.37 18.09 8.61
N PHE A 147 7.93 17.09 7.83
CA PHE A 147 8.34 16.85 6.45
C PHE A 147 7.11 16.82 5.51
N PRO A 148 6.62 18.00 5.07
CA PRO A 148 5.39 18.09 4.26
C PRO A 148 5.41 17.27 2.96
N LEU A 149 6.59 16.95 2.42
CA LEU A 149 6.72 16.06 1.25
C LEU A 149 6.09 14.67 1.50
N LEU A 150 6.06 14.20 2.75
CA LEU A 150 5.46 12.91 3.09
C LEU A 150 3.93 12.94 3.09
N ALA A 151 3.30 14.12 3.03
CA ALA A 151 1.84 14.24 2.83
C ALA A 151 1.40 13.51 1.55
N TRP A 152 2.30 13.40 0.57
CA TRP A 152 2.07 12.60 -0.62
C TRP A 152 1.79 11.12 -0.31
N TYR A 153 2.53 10.48 0.62
CA TYR A 153 2.23 9.11 1.04
C TYR A 153 0.89 9.02 1.78
N ASP A 154 0.56 10.03 2.58
CA ASP A 154 -0.71 10.10 3.31
C ASP A 154 -1.91 10.12 2.37
N GLU A 155 -1.89 11.02 1.39
CA GLU A 155 -2.93 11.17 0.38
C GLU A 155 -3.08 9.90 -0.47
N ARG A 156 -1.95 9.33 -0.91
CA ARG A 156 -1.96 8.13 -1.75
C ARG A 156 -2.39 6.89 -0.99
N ALA A 157 -1.98 6.73 0.27
CA ALA A 157 -2.43 5.63 1.12
C ALA A 157 -3.95 5.67 1.37
N LYS A 158 -4.51 6.87 1.59
CA LYS A 158 -5.97 7.07 1.69
C LYS A 158 -6.68 6.74 0.37
N LEU A 159 -6.12 7.17 -0.75
CA LEU A 159 -6.68 6.94 -2.08
C LEU A 159 -6.69 5.46 -2.47
N VAL A 160 -5.57 4.75 -2.28
CA VAL A 160 -5.52 3.31 -2.58
C VAL A 160 -6.44 2.50 -1.67
N LYS A 161 -6.66 2.92 -0.42
CA LYS A 161 -7.64 2.33 0.48
C LYS A 161 -9.07 2.54 -0.03
N GLU A 162 -9.40 3.76 -0.45
CA GLU A 162 -10.70 4.10 -1.06
C GLU A 162 -10.98 3.20 -2.27
N ILE A 163 -10.01 3.09 -3.18
CA ILE A 163 -10.14 2.34 -4.43
C ILE A 163 -10.18 0.82 -4.20
N ALA A 164 -9.38 0.31 -3.26
CA ALA A 164 -9.43 -1.09 -2.88
C ALA A 164 -10.78 -1.47 -2.24
N GLY A 165 -11.39 -0.56 -1.48
CA GLY A 165 -12.64 -0.79 -0.78
C GLY A 165 -12.62 -2.07 0.08
N PRO A 166 -13.67 -2.89 0.03
CA PRO A 166 -13.76 -4.13 0.82
C PRO A 166 -12.97 -5.30 0.21
N LEU A 167 -12.30 -5.11 -0.92
CA LEU A 167 -11.62 -6.21 -1.61
C LEU A 167 -10.44 -6.74 -0.78
N GLY A 168 -10.32 -8.07 -0.78
CA GLY A 168 -9.16 -8.79 -0.26
C GLY A 168 -8.01 -8.86 -1.26
N GLY A 169 -6.83 -9.26 -0.80
CA GLY A 169 -5.61 -9.26 -1.61
C GLY A 169 -5.68 -10.05 -2.91
N SER A 170 -6.39 -11.18 -2.95
CA SER A 170 -6.53 -11.99 -4.19
C SER A 170 -7.32 -11.26 -5.27
N ALA A 171 -8.43 -10.62 -4.91
CA ALA A 171 -9.25 -9.84 -5.84
C ALA A 171 -8.50 -8.60 -6.36
N LEU A 172 -7.70 -7.96 -5.51
CA LEU A 172 -6.85 -6.83 -5.91
C LEU A 172 -5.75 -7.27 -6.89
N LYS A 173 -5.14 -8.43 -6.66
CA LYS A 173 -4.17 -9.01 -7.60
C LYS A 173 -4.79 -9.32 -8.96
N GLU A 174 -5.99 -9.90 -8.99
CA GLU A 174 -6.70 -10.16 -10.26
C GLU A 174 -6.93 -8.88 -11.06
N ARG A 175 -7.23 -7.76 -10.40
CA ARG A 175 -7.33 -6.45 -11.07
C ARG A 175 -6.00 -6.00 -11.65
N GLN A 176 -4.91 -6.11 -10.90
CA GLN A 176 -3.56 -5.83 -11.40
C GLN A 176 -3.21 -6.68 -12.64
N TYR A 177 -3.64 -7.94 -12.67
CA TYR A 177 -3.42 -8.84 -13.81
C TYR A 177 -4.18 -8.47 -15.08
N LYS A 178 -5.29 -7.73 -14.99
CA LYS A 178 -6.08 -7.31 -16.16
C LYS A 178 -5.40 -6.20 -16.97
N HIS A 179 -4.38 -5.56 -16.42
CA HIS A 179 -3.57 -4.58 -17.12
C HIS A 179 -2.64 -5.20 -18.16
N MET A 180 -2.79 -4.79 -19.43
CA MET A 180 -2.04 -5.35 -20.56
C MET A 180 -0.51 -5.20 -20.43
N SER A 181 -0.03 -4.06 -19.93
CA SER A 181 1.41 -3.81 -19.70
C SER A 181 1.97 -4.77 -18.63
N TYR A 182 1.20 -5.00 -17.58
CA TYR A 182 1.57 -5.93 -16.51
C TYR A 182 1.50 -7.39 -16.96
N ALA A 183 0.48 -7.78 -17.72
CA ALA A 183 0.31 -9.14 -18.24
C ALA A 183 1.45 -9.56 -19.18
N THR A 184 1.99 -8.62 -19.96
CA THR A 184 3.05 -8.85 -20.95
C THR A 184 4.47 -8.68 -20.42
N THR A 185 4.67 -8.14 -19.20
CA THR A 185 6.00 -7.98 -18.57
C THR A 185 6.75 -9.32 -18.45
N GLN A 186 8.03 -9.40 -18.82
CA GLN A 186 8.76 -10.67 -18.72
C GLN A 186 9.11 -11.01 -17.26
N LEU A 187 9.08 -12.29 -16.89
CA LEU A 187 9.45 -12.73 -15.55
C LEU A 187 10.91 -12.33 -15.23
N GLY A 188 11.13 -11.73 -14.06
CA GLY A 188 12.43 -11.24 -13.63
C GLY A 188 12.79 -9.85 -14.13
N THR A 189 11.92 -9.18 -14.90
CA THR A 189 12.13 -7.79 -15.34
C THR A 189 11.43 -6.79 -14.42
N GLN A 190 11.92 -5.55 -14.44
CA GLN A 190 11.27 -4.44 -13.75
C GLN A 190 9.92 -4.17 -14.41
N ILE A 191 8.90 -3.94 -13.60
CA ILE A 191 7.60 -3.51 -14.11
C ILE A 191 7.75 -2.05 -14.54
N PRO A 192 7.38 -1.70 -15.79
CA PRO A 192 7.43 -0.33 -16.26
C PRO A 192 6.47 0.54 -15.45
N SER A 193 6.93 1.73 -15.10
CA SER A 193 6.09 2.83 -14.61
C SER A 193 6.01 3.90 -15.66
#